data_AF-A0A484HMQ6-F1
#
_entry.id   AF-A0A484HMQ6-F1
#
_cell.length_a   1.000
_cell.length_b   1.000
_cell.length_c   1.000
_cell.angle_alpha   90.00
_cell.angle_beta   90.00
_cell.angle_gamma   90.00
#
_symmetry.space_group_name_H-M   'P 1'
#
loop_
_entity.id
_entity.type
_entity.pdbx_description
1 polymer ?
#
loop_
_entity_poly.entity_id
_entity_poly.type
_entity_poly.pdbx_seq_one_letter_code
_entity_poly.pdbx_strand_id
1 'polypeptide(L)'
;MPDTLSHSYEKQLRSLESSGRLNEDSAWEIASGASLAYVERFFKDRDSHDDALGALCALAAHPDPAVSKTGETGLFRLLAERLSDSFDPDACALYDMAFVKIIQFARGRLRGKEIDRALDRFGLFGEKELIQRKKDMSGLNRPFEEKELKAVKKCLILSRVSLGAEIAVTSVAIGKILEACPNAEAVLIGDGAMSGVFHDVARFRVRHCPYPSGGSLFDRLGIWTAALEIVDDEIRGLDSPEFIVLDPDSRFSQLGHLPMAEDPGRCLFFQSRSFQALGADTVSALTSRWMRDVFGGGDALPFIRPPKGAVDFARAVRKKARGRILATVAFGVGGNDDKRLGKEFEAGLIRRMAREKNVTVLYFKGAGKEEQTRSARILDRLSGSFSVAELEGDDPGPAVTGDAPDIIAWQGPLPVYCALIAESDVHVGYDSSNQHIAAACRVPLIDVFADDTPPVFIQRWTPLGQAPVKTVMAFDKSPEGVQKTLEEVMGLFSSLAASCPKPHDTTS
;
A
#
# COMPACT_ATOMS: atom_id res chain seq x y z
N MET A 1 -24.79 -2.19 29.41
CA MET A 1 -24.84 -2.26 27.94
C MET A 1 -26.30 -2.42 27.56
N PRO A 2 -26.90 -1.50 26.78
CA PRO A 2 -28.28 -1.70 26.36
C PRO A 2 -28.37 -2.82 25.33
N ASP A 3 -29.45 -3.60 25.38
CA ASP A 3 -29.77 -4.72 24.50
C ASP A 3 -29.65 -4.34 23.01
N THR A 4 -28.55 -4.74 22.37
CA THR A 4 -28.30 -4.58 20.93
C THR A 4 -29.01 -5.62 20.07
N LEU A 5 -29.86 -6.48 20.66
CA LEU A 5 -30.45 -7.64 19.99
C LEU A 5 -31.61 -7.32 19.03
N SER A 6 -32.13 -6.07 18.99
CA SER A 6 -33.25 -5.68 18.10
C SER A 6 -33.02 -4.38 17.30
N HIS A 7 -31.81 -3.83 17.28
CA HIS A 7 -31.55 -2.60 16.54
C HIS A 7 -31.49 -2.88 15.03
N SER A 8 -32.29 -2.17 14.22
CA SER A 8 -32.28 -2.27 12.76
C SER A 8 -31.83 -0.94 12.17
N TYR A 9 -30.64 -0.95 11.60
CA TYR A 9 -30.00 0.19 10.97
C TYR A 9 -30.74 0.61 9.70
N GLU A 10 -31.29 -0.33 8.92
CA GLU A 10 -32.09 0.04 7.75
C GLU A 10 -33.38 0.78 8.15
N LYS A 11 -34.06 0.33 9.21
CA LYS A 11 -35.27 1.01 9.70
C LYS A 11 -34.94 2.41 10.22
N GLN A 12 -33.82 2.55 10.94
CA GLN A 12 -33.36 3.85 11.42
C GLN A 12 -33.05 4.79 10.24
N LEU A 13 -32.32 4.30 9.23
CA LEU A 13 -32.00 5.05 8.03
C LEU A 13 -33.26 5.55 7.31
N ARG A 14 -34.20 4.64 7.01
CA ARG A 14 -35.47 5.00 6.35
C ARG A 14 -36.30 5.99 7.17
N SER A 15 -36.27 5.88 8.50
CA SER A 15 -36.97 6.82 9.39
C SER A 15 -36.36 8.22 9.32
N LEU A 16 -35.03 8.33 9.29
CA LEU A 16 -34.36 9.62 9.13
C LEU A 16 -34.56 10.23 7.74
N GLU A 17 -34.51 9.41 6.69
CA GLU A 17 -34.80 9.84 5.32
C GLU A 17 -36.23 10.38 5.20
N SER A 18 -37.22 9.60 5.64
CA SER A 18 -38.64 9.98 5.55
C SER A 18 -39.01 11.20 6.39
N SER A 19 -38.27 11.47 7.47
CA SER A 19 -38.45 12.66 8.31
C SER A 19 -37.60 13.86 7.88
N GLY A 20 -36.79 13.73 6.81
CA GLY A 20 -35.90 14.80 6.35
C GLY A 20 -34.79 15.15 7.35
N ARG A 21 -34.46 14.22 8.25
CA ARG A 21 -33.47 14.40 9.34
C ARG A 21 -32.13 13.74 9.07
N LEU A 22 -31.99 13.04 7.94
CA LEU A 22 -30.71 12.45 7.53
C LEU A 22 -29.75 13.57 7.12
N ASN A 23 -28.62 13.64 7.81
CA ASN A 23 -27.51 14.58 7.59
C ASN A 23 -26.18 13.88 7.89
N GLU A 24 -25.06 14.59 7.77
CA GLU A 24 -23.72 14.01 7.99
C GLU A 24 -23.56 13.34 9.37
N ASP A 25 -24.00 14.00 10.44
CA ASP A 25 -23.86 13.49 11.82
C ASP A 25 -24.69 12.22 12.05
N SER A 26 -25.96 12.24 11.66
CA SER A 26 -26.84 11.07 11.81
C SER A 26 -26.45 9.92 10.88
N ALA A 27 -25.92 10.22 9.69
CA ALA A 27 -25.32 9.23 8.82
C ALA A 27 -24.06 8.61 9.46
N TRP A 28 -23.27 9.41 10.18
CA TRP A 28 -22.07 8.93 10.86
C TRP A 28 -22.41 8.00 12.02
N GLU A 29 -23.44 8.32 12.81
CA GLU A 29 -23.94 7.43 13.87
C GLU A 29 -24.37 6.06 13.31
N ILE A 30 -25.10 6.04 12.19
CA ILE A 30 -25.49 4.79 11.52
C ILE A 30 -24.26 4.08 10.97
N ALA A 31 -23.39 4.77 10.22
CA ALA A 31 -22.25 4.16 9.56
C ALA A 31 -21.25 3.54 10.55
N SER A 32 -20.90 4.28 11.59
CA SER A 32 -20.01 3.80 12.65
C SER A 32 -20.64 2.63 13.43
N GLY A 33 -21.90 2.78 13.85
CA GLY A 33 -22.63 1.73 14.57
C GLY A 33 -22.81 0.45 13.75
N ALA A 34 -23.24 0.57 12.49
CA ALA A 34 -23.45 -0.56 11.59
C ALA A 34 -22.14 -1.30 11.29
N SER A 35 -21.05 -0.57 11.05
CA SER A 35 -19.73 -1.18 10.82
C SER A 35 -19.27 -2.01 12.03
N LEU A 36 -19.46 -1.48 13.25
CA LEU A 36 -19.10 -2.17 14.48
C LEU A 36 -19.98 -3.39 14.71
N ALA A 37 -21.30 -3.23 14.57
CA ALA A 37 -22.27 -4.29 14.79
C ALA A 37 -22.08 -5.47 13.83
N TYR A 38 -21.75 -5.19 12.56
CA TYR A 38 -21.46 -6.22 11.56
C TYR A 38 -20.26 -7.09 11.98
N VAL A 39 -19.19 -6.49 12.49
CA VAL A 39 -18.00 -7.20 12.95
C VAL A 39 -18.27 -7.94 14.26
N GLU A 40 -18.78 -7.25 15.28
CA GLU A 40 -18.95 -7.82 16.62
C GLU A 40 -19.94 -9.00 16.64
N ARG A 41 -21.06 -8.90 15.91
CA ARG A 41 -22.03 -10.00 15.84
C ARG A 41 -21.48 -11.22 15.15
N PHE A 42 -20.67 -11.06 14.11
CA PHE A 42 -20.04 -12.21 13.47
C PHE A 42 -19.10 -12.94 14.43
N PHE A 43 -18.25 -12.21 15.17
CA PHE A 43 -17.33 -12.84 16.11
C PHE A 43 -18.03 -13.42 17.36
N LYS A 44 -19.18 -12.88 17.74
CA LYS A 44 -19.95 -13.38 18.89
C LYS A 44 -20.86 -14.56 18.53
N ASP A 45 -21.65 -14.41 17.48
CA ASP A 45 -22.80 -15.26 17.17
C ASP A 45 -22.70 -15.93 15.77
N ARG A 46 -21.64 -15.66 14.99
CA ARG A 46 -21.48 -16.07 13.58
C ARG A 46 -22.62 -15.59 12.67
N ASP A 47 -23.30 -14.52 13.09
CA ASP A 47 -24.35 -13.84 12.32
C ASP A 47 -23.72 -12.71 11.49
N SER A 48 -23.97 -12.72 10.17
CA SER A 48 -23.48 -11.67 9.26
C SER A 48 -24.28 -10.37 9.31
N HIS A 49 -25.23 -10.20 10.23
CA HIS A 49 -26.00 -8.97 10.48
C HIS A 49 -26.30 -8.14 9.21
N ASP A 50 -26.95 -8.77 8.23
CA ASP A 50 -27.11 -8.22 6.88
C ASP A 50 -27.78 -6.84 6.82
N ASP A 51 -28.69 -6.55 7.76
CA ASP A 51 -29.31 -5.24 7.94
C ASP A 51 -28.29 -4.10 8.15
N ALA A 52 -27.20 -4.35 8.90
CA ALA A 52 -26.14 -3.38 9.10
C ALA A 52 -25.37 -3.11 7.79
N LEU A 53 -25.04 -4.16 7.03
CA LEU A 53 -24.35 -4.01 5.75
C LEU A 53 -25.23 -3.35 4.69
N GLY A 54 -26.52 -3.65 4.67
CA GLY A 54 -27.51 -3.01 3.80
C GLY A 54 -27.59 -1.50 4.04
N ALA A 55 -27.61 -1.08 5.31
CA ALA A 55 -27.57 0.33 5.69
C ALA A 55 -26.27 1.02 5.25
N LEU A 56 -25.12 0.38 5.43
CA LEU A 56 -23.83 0.91 4.95
C LEU A 56 -23.80 1.11 3.44
N CYS A 57 -24.29 0.12 2.67
CA CYS A 57 -24.38 0.21 1.22
C CYS A 57 -25.33 1.32 0.77
N ALA A 58 -26.48 1.47 1.44
CA ALA A 58 -27.46 2.51 1.16
C ALA A 58 -26.89 3.91 1.42
N LEU A 59 -26.20 4.11 2.55
CA LEU A 59 -25.50 5.35 2.84
C LEU A 59 -24.44 5.64 1.79
N ALA A 60 -23.56 4.67 1.48
CA ALA A 60 -22.48 4.86 0.50
C ALA A 60 -22.99 5.16 -0.92
N ALA A 61 -24.19 4.69 -1.28
CA ALA A 61 -24.83 4.95 -2.56
C ALA A 61 -25.82 6.13 -2.55
N HIS A 62 -25.94 6.85 -1.43
CA HIS A 62 -26.89 7.93 -1.27
C HIS A 62 -26.60 9.09 -2.26
N PRO A 63 -27.62 9.78 -2.81
CA PRO A 63 -27.40 10.87 -3.77
C PRO A 63 -26.79 12.14 -3.17
N ASP A 64 -26.97 12.37 -1.87
CA ASP A 64 -26.29 13.46 -1.15
C ASP A 64 -24.80 13.13 -0.95
N PRO A 65 -23.87 13.94 -1.48
CA PRO A 65 -22.43 13.68 -1.37
C PRO A 65 -21.90 13.64 0.08
N ALA A 66 -22.45 14.42 1.01
CA ALA A 66 -22.00 14.42 2.39
C ALA A 66 -22.36 13.10 3.08
N VAL A 67 -23.61 12.64 2.90
CA VAL A 67 -24.08 11.34 3.39
C VAL A 67 -23.32 10.18 2.72
N SER A 68 -23.13 10.26 1.40
CA SER A 68 -22.40 9.24 0.62
C SER A 68 -20.97 9.08 1.11
N LYS A 69 -20.25 10.19 1.33
CA LYS A 69 -18.89 10.18 1.88
C LYS A 69 -18.83 9.55 3.27
N THR A 70 -19.82 9.80 4.11
CA THR A 70 -19.92 9.17 5.44
C THR A 70 -20.17 7.67 5.32
N GLY A 71 -21.06 7.24 4.43
CA GLY A 71 -21.29 5.83 4.13
C GLY A 71 -20.05 5.12 3.57
N GLU A 72 -19.32 5.78 2.64
CA GLU A 72 -18.04 5.29 2.12
C GLU A 72 -17.01 5.10 3.23
N THR A 73 -16.94 6.05 4.17
CA THR A 73 -16.03 5.95 5.32
C THR A 73 -16.40 4.75 6.20
N GLY A 74 -17.68 4.56 6.50
CA GLY A 74 -18.15 3.38 7.23
C GLY A 74 -17.85 2.06 6.52
N LEU A 75 -18.08 2.00 5.21
CA LEU A 75 -17.93 0.78 4.41
C LEU A 75 -16.46 0.41 4.16
N PHE A 76 -15.63 1.38 3.74
CA PHE A 76 -14.26 1.10 3.35
C PHE A 76 -13.28 1.23 4.50
N ARG A 77 -13.32 2.33 5.26
CA ARG A 77 -12.34 2.58 6.33
C ARG A 77 -12.68 1.79 7.60
N LEU A 78 -13.93 1.85 8.07
CA LEU A 78 -14.30 1.23 9.35
C LEU A 78 -14.54 -0.28 9.24
N LEU A 79 -15.04 -0.75 8.07
CA LEU A 79 -15.32 -2.17 7.83
C LEU A 79 -14.25 -2.85 6.96
N ALA A 80 -14.09 -2.45 5.69
CA ALA A 80 -13.27 -3.21 4.74
C ALA A 80 -11.78 -3.24 5.12
N GLU A 81 -11.18 -2.11 5.48
CA GLU A 81 -9.78 -1.99 5.92
C GLU A 81 -9.57 -2.77 7.22
N ARG A 82 -10.43 -2.57 8.22
CA ARG A 82 -10.37 -3.32 9.49
C ARG A 82 -10.35 -4.83 9.29
N LEU A 83 -11.18 -5.35 8.40
CA LEU A 83 -11.22 -6.78 8.10
C LEU A 83 -10.00 -7.22 7.28
N SER A 84 -9.61 -6.45 6.25
CA SER A 84 -8.49 -6.83 5.39
C SER A 84 -7.14 -6.81 6.11
N ASP A 85 -6.97 -5.90 7.06
CA ASP A 85 -5.70 -5.63 7.72
C ASP A 85 -5.53 -6.49 8.99
N SER A 86 -6.56 -7.25 9.37
CA SER A 86 -6.48 -8.17 10.51
C SER A 86 -5.59 -9.40 10.25
N PHE A 87 -5.46 -9.83 9.00
CA PHE A 87 -4.87 -11.13 8.60
C PHE A 87 -5.48 -12.36 9.31
N ASP A 88 -6.64 -12.17 9.97
CA ASP A 88 -7.35 -13.23 10.67
C ASP A 88 -8.21 -14.02 9.67
N PRO A 89 -8.16 -15.36 9.66
CA PRO A 89 -8.93 -16.16 8.71
C PRO A 89 -10.44 -15.94 8.79
N ASP A 90 -10.99 -15.74 9.99
CA ASP A 90 -12.42 -15.49 10.18
C ASP A 90 -12.81 -14.10 9.69
N ALA A 91 -11.99 -13.08 9.95
CA ALA A 91 -12.17 -11.74 9.40
C ALA A 91 -12.04 -11.71 7.87
N CYS A 92 -11.15 -12.51 7.28
CA CYS A 92 -11.04 -12.67 5.83
C CYS A 92 -12.30 -13.32 5.25
N ALA A 93 -12.84 -14.34 5.91
CA ALA A 93 -14.11 -14.95 5.50
C ALA A 93 -15.28 -13.96 5.62
N LEU A 94 -15.31 -13.15 6.68
CA LEU A 94 -16.32 -12.11 6.86
C LEU A 94 -16.22 -11.01 5.80
N TYR A 95 -15.01 -10.60 5.44
CA TYR A 95 -14.75 -9.68 4.32
C TYR A 95 -15.36 -10.25 3.04
N ASP A 96 -15.09 -11.52 2.75
CA ASP A 96 -15.55 -12.18 1.53
C ASP A 96 -17.08 -12.23 1.45
N MET A 97 -17.74 -12.54 2.58
CA MET A 97 -19.20 -12.47 2.69
C MET A 97 -19.72 -11.05 2.48
N ALA A 98 -19.08 -10.04 3.07
CA ALA A 98 -19.49 -8.65 2.95
C ALA A 98 -19.36 -8.16 1.50
N PHE A 99 -18.21 -8.38 0.86
CA PHE A 99 -17.93 -7.86 -0.47
C PHE A 99 -18.78 -8.48 -1.56
N VAL A 100 -19.14 -9.76 -1.43
CA VAL A 100 -20.09 -10.39 -2.33
C VAL A 100 -21.46 -9.71 -2.26
N LYS A 101 -21.95 -9.39 -1.05
CA LYS A 101 -23.20 -8.65 -0.86
C LYS A 101 -23.12 -7.20 -1.35
N ILE A 102 -21.99 -6.53 -1.14
CA ILE A 102 -21.73 -5.18 -1.66
C ILE A 102 -21.76 -5.17 -3.19
N ILE A 103 -21.14 -6.16 -3.85
CA ILE A 103 -21.16 -6.32 -5.32
C ILE A 103 -22.61 -6.55 -5.80
N GLN A 104 -23.36 -7.42 -5.12
CA GLN A 104 -24.78 -7.67 -5.46
C GLN A 104 -25.66 -6.44 -5.25
N PHE A 105 -25.42 -5.67 -4.19
CA PHE A 105 -26.10 -4.39 -3.99
C PHE A 105 -25.79 -3.44 -5.14
N ALA A 106 -24.52 -3.30 -5.53
CA ALA A 106 -24.10 -2.35 -6.55
C ALA A 106 -24.66 -2.70 -7.94
N ARG A 107 -24.57 -3.96 -8.37
CA ARG A 107 -25.09 -4.41 -9.68
C ARG A 107 -26.61 -4.22 -9.82
N GLY A 108 -27.34 -4.30 -8.71
CA GLY A 108 -28.79 -4.07 -8.67
C GLY A 108 -29.22 -2.61 -8.83
N ARG A 109 -28.27 -1.65 -8.91
CA ARG A 109 -28.56 -0.22 -9.06
C ARG A 109 -28.30 0.25 -10.49
N LEU A 110 -28.99 1.32 -10.89
CA LEU A 110 -28.82 1.94 -12.22
C LEU A 110 -27.36 2.29 -12.52
N ARG A 111 -26.63 2.81 -11.52
CA ARG A 111 -25.21 3.18 -11.62
C ARG A 111 -24.26 1.98 -11.73
N GLY A 112 -24.70 0.77 -11.39
CA GLY A 112 -23.91 -0.47 -11.44
C GLY A 112 -24.22 -1.37 -12.63
N LYS A 113 -24.98 -0.91 -13.63
CA LYS A 113 -25.35 -1.74 -14.79
C LYS A 113 -24.16 -2.25 -15.61
N GLU A 114 -23.06 -1.52 -15.63
CA GLU A 114 -21.84 -1.97 -16.33
C GLU A 114 -21.18 -3.14 -15.61
N ILE A 115 -21.15 -3.10 -14.27
CA ILE A 115 -20.70 -4.21 -13.42
C ILE A 115 -21.60 -5.43 -13.65
N ASP A 116 -22.92 -5.22 -13.68
CA ASP A 116 -23.91 -6.28 -13.92
C ASP A 116 -23.67 -7.01 -15.25
N ARG A 117 -23.56 -6.26 -16.36
CA ARG A 117 -23.29 -6.81 -17.69
C ARG A 117 -21.94 -7.52 -17.76
N ALA A 118 -20.91 -6.96 -17.13
CA ALA A 118 -19.60 -7.58 -17.09
C ALA A 118 -19.63 -8.90 -16.31
N LEU A 119 -20.38 -9.00 -15.21
CA LEU A 119 -20.54 -10.25 -14.45
C LEU A 119 -21.30 -11.31 -15.25
N ASP A 120 -22.32 -10.90 -16.00
CA ASP A 120 -23.10 -11.79 -16.87
C ASP A 120 -22.23 -12.47 -17.94
N ARG A 121 -21.23 -11.77 -18.49
CA ARG A 121 -20.23 -12.35 -19.41
C ARG A 121 -19.56 -13.59 -18.82
N PHE A 122 -19.36 -13.63 -17.51
CA PHE A 122 -18.71 -14.75 -16.81
C PHE A 122 -19.70 -15.73 -16.17
N GLY A 123 -21.01 -15.56 -16.40
CA GLY A 123 -22.04 -16.41 -15.81
C GLY A 123 -22.19 -16.23 -14.29
N LEU A 124 -21.79 -15.08 -13.75
CA LEU A 124 -21.84 -14.80 -12.31
C LEU A 124 -23.10 -14.00 -11.98
N PHE A 125 -24.20 -14.69 -11.69
CA PHE A 125 -25.52 -14.07 -11.50
C PHE A 125 -25.87 -13.75 -10.05
N GLY A 126 -25.13 -14.31 -9.09
CA GLY A 126 -25.50 -14.28 -7.67
C GLY A 126 -24.33 -14.36 -6.71
N GLU A 127 -24.65 -14.26 -5.41
CA GLU A 127 -23.67 -14.37 -4.32
C GLU A 127 -22.96 -15.73 -4.34
N LYS A 128 -23.72 -16.80 -4.60
CA LYS A 128 -23.22 -18.18 -4.58
C LYS A 128 -22.13 -18.38 -5.62
N GLU A 129 -22.33 -17.87 -6.83
CA GLU A 129 -21.38 -17.99 -7.94
C GLU A 129 -20.09 -17.20 -7.64
N LEU A 130 -20.20 -16.00 -7.07
CA LEU A 130 -19.04 -15.18 -6.67
C LEU A 130 -18.20 -15.85 -5.56
N ILE A 131 -18.86 -16.44 -4.55
CA ILE A 131 -18.18 -17.18 -3.48
C ILE A 131 -17.51 -18.43 -4.05
N GLN A 132 -18.24 -19.19 -4.87
CA GLN A 132 -17.72 -20.43 -5.44
C GLN A 132 -16.51 -20.16 -6.34
N ARG A 133 -16.58 -19.14 -7.20
CA ARG A 133 -15.47 -18.71 -8.05
C ARG A 133 -14.18 -18.52 -7.25
N LYS A 134 -14.23 -17.76 -6.16
CA LYS A 134 -13.03 -17.47 -5.36
C LYS A 134 -12.44 -18.74 -4.75
N LYS A 135 -13.30 -19.68 -4.31
CA LYS A 135 -12.87 -21.00 -3.82
C LYS A 135 -12.24 -21.84 -4.91
N ASP A 136 -12.76 -21.79 -6.13
CA ASP A 136 -12.20 -22.55 -7.25
C ASP A 136 -10.81 -22.01 -7.63
N MET A 137 -10.65 -20.68 -7.66
CA MET A 137 -9.39 -20.00 -7.96
C MET A 137 -8.23 -20.42 -7.04
N SER A 138 -8.47 -20.61 -5.75
CA SER A 138 -7.40 -21.05 -4.83
C SER A 138 -6.93 -22.48 -5.12
N GLY A 139 -7.80 -23.32 -5.70
CA GLY A 139 -7.48 -24.68 -6.14
C GLY A 139 -6.81 -24.78 -7.52
N LEU A 140 -6.81 -23.70 -8.31
CA LEU A 140 -6.18 -23.67 -9.64
C LEU A 140 -4.67 -23.40 -9.59
N ASN A 141 -4.15 -22.94 -8.45
CA ASN A 141 -2.72 -22.71 -8.28
C ASN A 141 -1.96 -24.05 -8.29
N ARG A 142 -1.26 -24.33 -9.40
CA ARG A 142 -0.32 -25.43 -9.52
C ARG A 142 1.03 -24.93 -10.04
N PRO A 143 2.12 -25.67 -9.79
CA PRO A 143 3.38 -25.40 -10.46
C PRO A 143 3.23 -25.47 -11.99
N PHE A 144 3.79 -24.50 -12.69
CA PHE A 144 3.93 -24.53 -14.14
C PHE A 144 5.08 -25.44 -14.57
N GLU A 145 4.89 -26.16 -15.68
CA GLU A 145 5.99 -26.81 -16.36
C GLU A 145 6.80 -25.81 -17.19
N GLU A 146 8.09 -26.09 -17.40
CA GLU A 146 8.99 -25.21 -18.17
C GLU A 146 8.47 -24.88 -19.57
N LYS A 147 7.82 -25.86 -20.23
CA LYS A 147 7.22 -25.67 -21.56
C LYS A 147 6.07 -24.66 -21.54
N GLU A 148 5.31 -24.62 -20.45
CA GLU A 148 4.19 -23.69 -20.28
C GLU A 148 4.73 -22.28 -20.07
N LEU A 149 5.72 -22.12 -19.18
CA LEU A 149 6.37 -20.83 -18.94
C LEU A 149 7.01 -20.23 -20.21
N LYS A 150 7.60 -21.08 -21.07
CA LYS A 150 8.16 -20.67 -22.36
C LYS A 150 7.10 -20.26 -23.38
N ALA A 151 5.88 -20.77 -23.27
CA ALA A 151 4.78 -20.41 -24.16
C ALA A 151 4.17 -19.04 -23.83
N VAL A 152 4.32 -18.58 -22.58
CA VAL A 152 3.79 -17.28 -22.15
C VAL A 152 4.49 -16.14 -22.87
N LYS A 153 3.70 -15.30 -23.54
CA LYS A 153 4.09 -14.06 -24.22
C LYS A 153 3.74 -12.81 -23.42
N LYS A 154 2.71 -12.88 -22.56
CA LYS A 154 2.33 -11.76 -21.67
C LYS A 154 1.95 -12.21 -20.27
N CYS A 155 2.45 -11.52 -19.27
CA CYS A 155 1.99 -11.62 -17.88
C CYS A 155 1.40 -10.28 -17.46
N LEU A 156 0.08 -10.22 -17.32
CA LEU A 156 -0.64 -9.05 -16.85
C LEU A 156 -0.70 -9.10 -15.32
N ILE A 157 -0.19 -8.08 -14.64
CA ILE A 157 -0.10 -8.05 -13.18
C ILE A 157 -1.03 -6.96 -12.68
N LEU A 158 -1.94 -7.29 -11.76
CA LEU A 158 -2.81 -6.29 -11.16
C LEU A 158 -2.11 -5.52 -10.05
N SER A 159 -2.24 -4.20 -10.09
CA SER A 159 -1.73 -3.31 -9.05
C SER A 159 -2.38 -3.59 -7.69
N ARG A 160 -1.59 -3.46 -6.62
CA ARG A 160 -2.05 -3.46 -5.23
C ARG A 160 -2.46 -2.07 -4.73
N VAL A 161 -2.53 -1.09 -5.63
CA VAL A 161 -3.03 0.28 -5.44
C VAL A 161 -2.13 1.19 -4.60
N SER A 162 -1.50 0.69 -3.54
CA SER A 162 -0.62 1.51 -2.69
C SER A 162 0.85 1.33 -3.06
N LEU A 163 1.61 2.42 -3.03
CA LEU A 163 3.05 2.41 -3.33
C LEU A 163 3.83 1.40 -2.45
N GLY A 164 3.49 1.30 -1.16
CA GLY A 164 4.10 0.33 -0.27
C GLY A 164 3.90 -1.10 -0.73
N ALA A 165 2.67 -1.45 -1.15
CA ALA A 165 2.36 -2.77 -1.67
C ALA A 165 2.93 -3.01 -3.08
N GLU A 166 3.01 -1.98 -3.93
CA GLU A 166 3.70 -2.09 -5.22
C GLU A 166 5.16 -2.50 -5.05
N ILE A 167 5.83 -1.95 -4.05
CA ILE A 167 7.22 -2.31 -3.76
C ILE A 167 7.28 -3.65 -3.03
N ALA A 168 6.51 -3.85 -1.97
CA ALA A 168 6.61 -5.04 -1.12
C ALA A 168 6.13 -6.33 -1.82
N VAL A 169 5.15 -6.23 -2.71
CA VAL A 169 4.45 -7.39 -3.31
C VAL A 169 4.62 -7.38 -4.82
N THR A 170 4.17 -6.32 -5.51
CA THR A 170 4.16 -6.31 -6.99
C THR A 170 5.57 -6.40 -7.57
N SER A 171 6.57 -5.74 -6.98
CA SER A 171 7.95 -5.83 -7.48
C SER A 171 8.51 -7.25 -7.37
N VAL A 172 8.17 -7.99 -6.31
CA VAL A 172 8.55 -9.40 -6.14
C VAL A 172 7.93 -10.24 -7.26
N ALA A 173 6.65 -10.02 -7.54
CA ALA A 173 5.94 -10.69 -8.62
C ALA A 173 6.53 -10.37 -10.01
N ILE A 174 6.82 -9.09 -10.30
CA ILE A 174 7.47 -8.65 -11.54
C ILE A 174 8.82 -9.34 -11.71
N GLY A 175 9.66 -9.33 -10.67
CA GLY A 175 10.98 -9.94 -10.71
C GLY A 175 10.91 -11.43 -11.02
N LYS A 176 9.98 -12.15 -10.37
CA LYS A 176 9.77 -13.58 -10.58
C LYS A 176 9.23 -13.91 -11.96
N ILE A 177 8.30 -13.13 -12.47
CA ILE A 177 7.77 -13.29 -13.83
C ILE A 177 8.89 -13.13 -14.87
N LEU A 178 9.71 -12.09 -14.74
CA LEU A 178 10.78 -11.82 -15.69
C LEU A 178 11.86 -12.90 -15.67
N GLU A 179 12.10 -13.52 -14.52
CA GLU A 179 12.99 -14.68 -14.36
C GLU A 179 12.39 -15.95 -14.96
N ALA A 180 11.14 -16.28 -14.62
CA ALA A 180 10.51 -17.56 -14.94
C ALA A 180 9.96 -17.66 -16.38
N CYS A 181 9.47 -16.54 -16.94
CA CYS A 181 8.85 -16.49 -18.26
C CYS A 181 9.79 -15.73 -19.23
N PRO A 182 10.75 -16.40 -19.90
CA PRO A 182 11.82 -15.71 -20.67
C PRO A 182 11.31 -14.96 -21.91
N ASN A 183 10.15 -15.35 -22.44
CA ASN A 183 9.55 -14.74 -23.64
C ASN A 183 8.44 -13.73 -23.31
N ALA A 184 8.05 -13.62 -22.03
CA ALA A 184 6.92 -12.80 -21.64
C ALA A 184 7.29 -11.33 -21.48
N GLU A 185 6.39 -10.45 -21.90
CA GLU A 185 6.30 -9.07 -21.42
C GLU A 185 5.48 -9.04 -20.11
N ALA A 186 6.01 -8.40 -19.07
CA ALA A 186 5.29 -8.10 -17.84
C ALA A 186 4.58 -6.75 -17.96
N VAL A 187 3.25 -6.74 -17.82
CA VAL A 187 2.42 -5.53 -17.93
C VAL A 187 1.73 -5.28 -16.59
N LEU A 188 2.11 -4.23 -15.88
CA LEU A 188 1.40 -3.79 -14.68
C LEU A 188 0.17 -2.98 -15.07
N ILE A 189 -1.02 -3.39 -14.62
CA ILE A 189 -2.25 -2.61 -14.73
C ILE A 189 -2.44 -1.81 -13.44
N GLY A 190 -2.20 -0.50 -13.50
CA GLY A 190 -2.17 0.35 -12.30
C GLY A 190 -1.75 1.79 -12.55
N ASP A 191 -1.27 2.48 -11.51
CA ASP A 191 -0.83 3.88 -11.62
C ASP A 191 0.38 4.03 -12.54
N GLY A 192 0.33 5.01 -13.45
CA GLY A 192 1.39 5.29 -14.42
C GLY A 192 2.69 5.75 -13.76
N ALA A 193 2.63 6.27 -12.52
CA ALA A 193 3.80 6.66 -11.74
C ALA A 193 4.77 5.49 -11.50
N MET A 194 4.29 4.24 -11.53
CA MET A 194 5.15 3.05 -11.36
C MET A 194 6.15 2.87 -12.50
N SER A 195 5.90 3.45 -13.68
CA SER A 195 6.87 3.46 -14.78
C SER A 195 8.18 4.17 -14.40
N GLY A 196 8.11 5.17 -13.51
CA GLY A 196 9.30 5.85 -13.00
C GLY A 196 10.01 5.11 -11.86
N VAL A 197 9.31 4.20 -11.16
CA VAL A 197 9.89 3.36 -10.09
C VAL A 197 10.60 2.14 -10.70
N PHE A 198 10.07 1.58 -11.78
CA PHE A 198 10.56 0.39 -12.48
C PHE A 198 11.07 0.73 -13.89
N HIS A 199 11.76 1.85 -14.04
CA HIS A 199 12.08 2.45 -15.33
C HIS A 199 12.98 1.57 -16.20
N ASP A 200 14.09 1.05 -15.64
CA ASP A 200 15.09 0.27 -16.39
C ASP A 200 14.89 -1.25 -16.20
N VAL A 201 13.63 -1.68 -16.32
CA VAL A 201 13.24 -3.09 -16.24
C VAL A 201 12.90 -3.59 -17.65
N ALA A 202 13.76 -4.45 -18.19
CA ALA A 202 13.55 -5.03 -19.52
C ALA A 202 12.26 -5.86 -19.56
N ARG A 203 11.54 -5.80 -20.69
CA ARG A 203 10.25 -6.50 -20.91
C ARG A 203 9.17 -6.12 -19.89
N PHE A 204 9.22 -4.91 -19.32
CA PHE A 204 8.21 -4.40 -18.41
C PHE A 204 7.60 -3.10 -18.92
N ARG A 205 6.29 -2.93 -18.73
CA ARG A 205 5.61 -1.64 -18.88
C ARG A 205 4.38 -1.52 -17.99
N VAL A 206 3.85 -0.31 -17.90
CA VAL A 206 2.62 -0.01 -17.16
C VAL A 206 1.50 0.36 -18.14
N ARG A 207 0.33 -0.24 -17.96
CA ARG A 207 -0.95 0.24 -18.52
C ARG A 207 -1.64 1.06 -17.44
N HIS A 208 -1.83 2.34 -17.73
CA HIS A 208 -2.43 3.26 -16.76
C HIS A 208 -3.89 2.91 -16.48
N CYS A 209 -4.18 2.57 -15.23
CA CYS A 209 -5.50 2.36 -14.69
C CYS A 209 -5.44 2.85 -13.23
N PRO A 210 -5.67 4.15 -12.96
CA PRO A 210 -5.52 4.69 -11.61
C PRO A 210 -6.68 4.26 -10.75
N TYR A 211 -6.39 3.63 -9.60
CA TYR A 211 -7.43 3.32 -8.64
C TYR A 211 -7.86 4.61 -7.90
N PRO A 212 -9.16 4.87 -7.73
CA PRO A 212 -9.62 6.11 -7.09
C PRO A 212 -9.13 6.21 -5.64
N SER A 213 -8.35 7.26 -5.32
CA SER A 213 -7.93 7.59 -3.94
C SER A 213 -9.11 8.09 -3.08
N GLY A 214 -10.18 8.54 -3.73
CA GLY A 214 -11.49 8.85 -3.18
C GLY A 214 -12.54 8.63 -4.27
N GLY A 215 -13.83 8.59 -3.90
CA GLY A 215 -14.90 8.35 -4.85
C GLY A 215 -15.89 7.31 -4.36
N SER A 216 -17.04 7.30 -5.02
CA SER A 216 -18.20 6.52 -4.62
C SER A 216 -17.97 5.03 -4.68
N LEU A 217 -18.84 4.28 -3.99
CA LEU A 217 -18.90 2.82 -4.08
C LEU A 217 -18.84 2.34 -5.55
N PHE A 218 -19.54 3.03 -6.44
CA PHE A 218 -19.58 2.69 -7.86
C PHE A 218 -18.27 2.99 -8.59
N ASP A 219 -17.56 4.06 -8.22
CA ASP A 219 -16.26 4.38 -8.83
C ASP A 219 -15.21 3.34 -8.44
N ARG A 220 -15.22 2.90 -7.17
CA ARG A 220 -14.31 1.88 -6.65
C ARG A 220 -14.59 0.48 -7.19
N LEU A 221 -15.84 0.12 -7.44
CA LEU A 221 -16.19 -1.16 -8.06
C LEU A 221 -16.04 -1.11 -9.59
N GLY A 222 -16.37 0.03 -10.21
CA GLY A 222 -16.29 0.23 -11.66
C GLY A 222 -14.86 0.19 -12.20
N ILE A 223 -13.84 0.41 -11.37
CA ILE A 223 -12.45 0.21 -11.80
C ILE A 223 -12.17 -1.21 -12.32
N TRP A 224 -12.95 -2.20 -11.87
CA TRP A 224 -12.86 -3.55 -12.38
C TRP A 224 -13.17 -3.64 -13.88
N THR A 225 -14.23 -2.97 -14.36
CA THR A 225 -14.59 -3.02 -15.78
C THR A 225 -13.53 -2.33 -16.63
N ALA A 226 -12.98 -1.21 -16.16
CA ALA A 226 -11.86 -0.54 -16.83
C ALA A 226 -10.60 -1.42 -16.90
N ALA A 227 -10.27 -2.15 -15.83
CA ALA A 227 -9.14 -3.08 -15.86
C ALA A 227 -9.42 -4.31 -16.73
N LEU A 228 -10.67 -4.80 -16.78
CA LEU A 228 -11.07 -5.90 -17.65
C LEU A 228 -10.92 -5.52 -19.13
N GLU A 229 -11.32 -4.30 -19.52
CA GLU A 229 -11.12 -3.79 -20.88
C GLU A 229 -9.63 -3.74 -21.27
N ILE A 230 -8.77 -3.34 -20.33
CA ILE A 230 -7.31 -3.37 -20.53
C ILE A 230 -6.82 -4.80 -20.71
N VAL A 231 -7.29 -5.74 -19.90
CA VAL A 231 -6.92 -7.16 -20.03
C VAL A 231 -7.34 -7.70 -21.39
N ASP A 232 -8.58 -7.49 -21.81
CA ASP A 232 -9.11 -7.93 -23.10
C ASP A 232 -8.30 -7.36 -24.28
N ASP A 233 -7.93 -6.08 -24.20
CA ASP A 233 -7.10 -5.43 -25.21
C ASP A 233 -5.68 -6.00 -25.26
N GLU A 234 -5.08 -6.26 -24.10
CA GLU A 234 -3.72 -6.81 -23.99
C GLU A 234 -3.61 -8.25 -24.48
N ILE A 235 -4.63 -9.08 -24.24
CA ILE A 235 -4.63 -10.49 -24.65
C ILE A 235 -5.20 -10.72 -26.04
N ARG A 236 -5.67 -9.67 -26.74
CA ARG A 236 -6.27 -9.79 -28.06
C ARG A 236 -5.31 -10.48 -29.04
N GLY A 237 -5.77 -11.59 -29.62
CA GLY A 237 -5.00 -12.37 -30.59
C GLY A 237 -3.95 -13.31 -29.98
N LEU A 238 -3.96 -13.48 -28.65
CA LEU A 238 -3.18 -14.51 -27.96
C LEU A 238 -4.05 -15.73 -27.70
N ASP A 239 -3.45 -16.91 -27.80
CA ASP A 239 -4.09 -18.15 -27.35
C ASP A 239 -4.00 -18.26 -25.82
N SER A 240 -4.89 -19.04 -25.20
CA SER A 240 -4.91 -19.30 -23.75
C SER A 240 -3.52 -19.54 -23.12
N PRO A 241 -2.62 -20.42 -23.64
CA PRO A 241 -1.31 -20.65 -23.05
C PRO A 241 -0.32 -19.48 -23.16
N GLU A 242 -0.62 -18.46 -23.94
CA GLU A 242 0.30 -17.37 -24.23
C GLU A 242 0.16 -16.19 -23.27
N PHE A 243 -0.80 -16.22 -22.36
CA PHE A 243 -0.95 -15.18 -21.34
C PHE A 243 -1.24 -15.74 -19.94
N ILE A 244 -0.90 -14.92 -18.95
CA ILE A 244 -1.26 -15.11 -17.54
C ILE A 244 -1.76 -13.77 -17.00
N VAL A 245 -2.84 -13.81 -16.22
CA VAL A 245 -3.28 -12.69 -15.38
C VAL A 245 -2.94 -13.02 -13.94
N LEU A 246 -2.03 -12.24 -13.35
CA LEU A 246 -1.59 -12.38 -11.98
C LEU A 246 -2.29 -11.35 -11.09
N ASP A 247 -3.06 -11.86 -10.14
CA ASP A 247 -3.72 -11.08 -9.11
C ASP A 247 -3.02 -11.29 -7.75
N PRO A 248 -2.16 -10.35 -7.33
CA PRO A 248 -1.48 -10.40 -6.03
C PRO A 248 -2.39 -10.00 -4.84
N ASP A 249 -3.70 -10.29 -4.89
CA ASP A 249 -4.73 -9.85 -3.93
C ASP A 249 -5.05 -8.36 -4.05
N SER A 250 -5.33 -7.97 -5.30
CA SER A 250 -5.60 -6.62 -5.80
C SER A 250 -7.02 -6.14 -5.50
N ARG A 251 -7.17 -4.84 -5.21
CA ARG A 251 -8.50 -4.21 -5.11
C ARG A 251 -9.23 -4.16 -6.46
N PHE A 252 -8.55 -4.29 -7.60
CA PHE A 252 -9.18 -4.30 -8.93
C PHE A 252 -10.12 -5.49 -9.12
N SER A 253 -9.70 -6.69 -8.70
CA SER A 253 -10.52 -7.90 -8.71
C SER A 253 -11.40 -8.01 -7.45
N GLN A 254 -11.44 -6.96 -6.63
CA GLN A 254 -11.98 -7.00 -5.27
C GLN A 254 -11.43 -8.18 -4.47
N LEU A 255 -10.10 -8.34 -4.47
CA LEU A 255 -9.40 -9.37 -3.70
C LEU A 255 -9.80 -10.80 -4.14
N GLY A 256 -9.88 -11.02 -5.45
CA GLY A 256 -10.15 -12.32 -6.08
C GLY A 256 -11.63 -12.65 -6.29
N HIS A 257 -12.56 -11.75 -5.98
CA HIS A 257 -14.00 -11.98 -6.20
C HIS A 257 -14.41 -11.82 -7.67
N LEU A 258 -13.79 -10.87 -8.38
CA LEU A 258 -14.17 -10.51 -9.74
C LEU A 258 -13.22 -11.16 -10.78
N PRO A 259 -13.77 -11.69 -11.88
CA PRO A 259 -12.99 -12.32 -12.95
C PRO A 259 -12.20 -11.31 -13.79
N MET A 260 -11.04 -11.74 -14.29
CA MET A 260 -10.19 -10.90 -15.16
C MET A 260 -9.98 -11.48 -16.56
N ALA A 261 -10.27 -12.76 -16.77
CA ALA A 261 -10.23 -13.41 -18.08
C ALA A 261 -11.26 -14.53 -18.13
N GLU A 262 -11.71 -14.88 -19.34
CA GLU A 262 -12.71 -15.93 -19.55
C GLU A 262 -12.20 -17.32 -19.19
N ASP A 263 -10.91 -17.59 -19.43
CA ASP A 263 -10.25 -18.80 -18.99
C ASP A 263 -9.76 -18.64 -17.54
N PRO A 264 -10.42 -19.28 -16.54
CA PRO A 264 -10.03 -19.15 -15.14
C PRO A 264 -8.65 -19.76 -14.87
N GLY A 265 -8.21 -20.74 -15.67
CA GLY A 265 -6.89 -21.37 -15.54
C GLY A 265 -5.72 -20.44 -15.88
N ARG A 266 -6.01 -19.26 -16.47
CA ARG A 266 -5.02 -18.20 -16.72
C ARG A 266 -5.03 -17.09 -15.70
N CYS A 267 -5.98 -17.10 -14.78
CA CYS A 267 -6.02 -16.16 -13.66
C CYS A 267 -5.36 -16.84 -12.45
N LEU A 268 -4.24 -16.29 -11.98
CA LEU A 268 -3.55 -16.77 -10.78
C LEU A 268 -3.82 -15.80 -9.65
N PHE A 269 -4.32 -16.30 -8.52
CA PHE A 269 -4.67 -15.47 -7.37
C PHE A 269 -3.81 -15.84 -6.17
N PHE A 270 -3.03 -14.86 -5.70
CA PHE A 270 -2.25 -14.97 -4.47
C PHE A 270 -3.04 -14.35 -3.32
N GLN A 271 -3.73 -15.16 -2.53
CA GLN A 271 -4.52 -14.69 -1.38
C GLN A 271 -3.64 -14.26 -0.21
N SER A 272 -2.99 -13.10 -0.33
CA SER A 272 -1.92 -12.63 0.57
C SER A 272 -2.30 -12.58 2.05
N ARG A 273 -3.59 -12.39 2.36
CA ARG A 273 -4.10 -12.26 3.73
C ARG A 273 -4.21 -13.58 4.48
N SER A 274 -4.48 -14.68 3.78
CA SER A 274 -4.67 -16.01 4.38
C SER A 274 -3.53 -16.98 4.06
N PHE A 275 -2.73 -16.70 3.03
CA PHE A 275 -1.61 -17.57 2.67
C PHE A 275 -0.57 -17.61 3.80
N GLN A 276 -0.12 -18.83 4.12
CA GLN A 276 0.90 -19.09 5.12
C GLN A 276 1.94 -20.02 4.51
N ALA A 277 3.21 -19.73 4.78
CA ALA A 277 4.31 -20.59 4.40
C ALA A 277 5.32 -20.63 5.55
N LEU A 278 5.80 -21.82 5.88
CA LEU A 278 6.78 -22.00 6.94
C LEU A 278 8.05 -21.19 6.63
N GLY A 279 8.50 -20.39 7.62
CA GLY A 279 9.68 -19.55 7.48
C GLY A 279 9.47 -18.29 6.63
N ALA A 280 8.22 -17.88 6.40
CA ALA A 280 7.88 -16.63 5.74
C ALA A 280 6.75 -15.91 6.50
N ASP A 281 7.10 -14.81 7.15
CA ASP A 281 6.16 -14.07 8.00
C ASP A 281 5.72 -12.74 7.36
N THR A 282 6.60 -12.09 6.61
CA THR A 282 6.28 -10.82 5.92
C THR A 282 5.52 -11.08 4.61
N VAL A 283 4.70 -10.12 4.18
CA VAL A 283 3.93 -10.22 2.92
C VAL A 283 4.85 -10.36 1.72
N SER A 284 6.02 -9.71 1.73
CA SER A 284 7.05 -9.86 0.69
C SER A 284 7.62 -11.28 0.65
N ALA A 285 7.92 -11.87 1.82
CA ALA A 285 8.42 -13.24 1.90
C ALA A 285 7.35 -14.24 1.45
N LEU A 286 6.10 -14.06 1.87
CA LEU A 286 4.98 -14.88 1.43
C LEU A 286 4.75 -14.79 -0.07
N THR A 287 4.84 -13.58 -0.65
CA THR A 287 4.73 -13.36 -2.09
C THR A 287 5.83 -14.12 -2.81
N SER A 288 7.08 -14.01 -2.36
CA SER A 288 8.21 -14.76 -2.94
C SER A 288 7.99 -16.26 -2.87
N ARG A 289 7.51 -16.78 -1.72
CA ARG A 289 7.24 -18.20 -1.53
C ARG A 289 6.15 -18.69 -2.47
N TRP A 290 5.02 -17.99 -2.52
CA TRP A 290 3.92 -18.35 -3.41
C TRP A 290 4.35 -18.29 -4.89
N MET A 291 5.08 -17.23 -5.29
CA MET A 291 5.62 -17.12 -6.65
C MET A 291 6.55 -18.28 -6.98
N ARG A 292 7.42 -18.69 -6.06
CA ARG A 292 8.30 -19.84 -6.24
C ARG A 292 7.52 -21.15 -6.33
N ASP A 293 6.48 -21.32 -5.54
CA ASP A 293 5.68 -22.54 -5.54
C ASP A 293 4.87 -22.68 -6.85
N VAL A 294 4.49 -21.56 -7.48
CA VAL A 294 3.76 -21.53 -8.76
C VAL A 294 4.70 -21.53 -9.98
N PHE A 295 5.75 -20.72 -9.98
CA PHE A 295 6.63 -20.49 -11.14
C PHE A 295 8.00 -21.18 -11.05
N GLY A 296 8.36 -21.77 -9.91
CA GLY A 296 9.67 -22.34 -9.65
C GLY A 296 10.76 -21.31 -9.33
N GLY A 297 12.02 -21.74 -9.39
CA GLY A 297 13.19 -20.88 -9.19
C GLY A 297 13.57 -20.62 -7.73
N GLY A 298 14.40 -19.58 -7.50
CA GLY A 298 14.82 -19.15 -6.17
C GLY A 298 13.79 -18.25 -5.47
N ASP A 299 14.14 -17.65 -4.34
CA ASP A 299 13.38 -16.53 -3.77
C ASP A 299 13.66 -15.22 -4.53
N ALA A 300 12.73 -14.26 -4.48
CA ALA A 300 12.96 -12.89 -4.92
C ALA A 300 12.77 -11.92 -3.74
N LEU A 301 13.51 -10.83 -3.79
CA LEU A 301 13.36 -9.72 -2.87
C LEU A 301 12.67 -8.56 -3.58
N PRO A 302 11.98 -7.68 -2.82
CA PRO A 302 11.54 -6.40 -3.34
C PRO A 302 12.68 -5.63 -4.02
N PHE A 303 12.38 -4.94 -5.10
CA PHE A 303 13.35 -4.13 -5.82
C PHE A 303 12.71 -2.87 -6.42
N ILE A 304 13.53 -1.87 -6.73
CA ILE A 304 13.17 -0.73 -7.55
C ILE A 304 14.30 -0.41 -8.55
N ARG A 305 13.99 0.30 -9.63
CA ARG A 305 14.98 0.76 -10.63
C ARG A 305 14.63 2.16 -11.14
N PRO A 306 15.03 3.23 -10.42
CA PRO A 306 14.82 4.60 -10.86
C PRO A 306 15.58 4.90 -12.17
N PRO A 307 15.15 5.91 -12.95
CA PRO A 307 15.85 6.34 -14.15
C PRO A 307 17.23 6.92 -13.84
N LYS A 308 18.15 6.82 -14.80
CA LYS A 308 19.53 7.32 -14.67
C LYS A 308 19.61 8.78 -14.20
N GLY A 309 18.75 9.67 -14.72
CA GLY A 309 18.72 11.07 -14.31
C GLY A 309 18.42 11.26 -12.81
N ALA A 310 17.48 10.48 -12.27
CA ALA A 310 17.16 10.51 -10.84
C ALA A 310 18.32 10.00 -9.98
N VAL A 311 19.02 8.95 -10.44
CA VAL A 311 20.22 8.42 -9.78
C VAL A 311 21.37 9.43 -9.81
N ASP A 312 21.61 10.08 -10.94
CA ASP A 312 22.66 11.10 -11.09
C ASP A 312 22.37 12.32 -10.19
N PHE A 313 21.10 12.74 -10.08
CA PHE A 313 20.67 13.75 -9.11
C PHE A 313 20.95 13.31 -7.67
N ALA A 314 20.51 12.10 -7.29
CA ALA A 314 20.67 11.60 -5.92
C ALA A 314 22.15 11.52 -5.51
N ARG A 315 23.03 11.11 -6.43
CA ARG A 315 24.49 11.13 -6.25
C ARG A 315 25.04 12.54 -6.08
N ALA A 316 24.50 13.52 -6.80
CA ALA A 316 24.87 14.93 -6.61
C ALA A 316 24.46 15.43 -5.22
N VAL A 317 23.28 15.06 -4.73
CA VAL A 317 22.84 15.37 -3.36
C VAL A 317 23.72 14.66 -2.33
N ARG A 318 24.06 13.37 -2.53
CA ARG A 318 24.98 12.62 -1.68
C ARG A 318 26.34 13.30 -1.53
N LYS A 319 26.89 13.87 -2.61
CA LYS A 319 28.14 14.64 -2.56
C LYS A 319 28.05 15.88 -1.66
N LYS A 320 26.86 16.48 -1.49
CA LYS A 320 26.66 17.60 -0.56
C LYS A 320 26.85 17.20 0.91
N ALA A 321 26.69 15.92 1.25
CA ALA A 321 26.97 15.38 2.58
C ALA A 321 28.48 15.27 2.89
N ARG A 322 29.37 15.39 1.89
CA ARG A 322 30.85 15.42 2.05
C ARG A 322 31.42 14.30 2.93
N GLY A 323 30.95 13.07 2.72
CA GLY A 323 31.40 11.90 3.49
C GLY A 323 30.82 11.81 4.90
N ARG A 324 29.93 12.72 5.31
CA ARG A 324 29.02 12.50 6.45
C ARG A 324 28.02 11.40 6.07
N ILE A 325 27.49 10.75 7.09
CA ILE A 325 26.36 9.84 6.98
C ILE A 325 25.16 10.63 6.47
N LEU A 326 24.59 10.23 5.34
CA LEU A 326 23.35 10.77 4.81
C LEU A 326 22.19 9.94 5.37
N ALA A 327 21.48 10.51 6.32
CA ALA A 327 20.32 9.88 6.94
C ALA A 327 19.03 10.46 6.35
N THR A 328 18.22 9.62 5.69
CA THR A 328 16.91 10.06 5.19
C THR A 328 15.85 9.98 6.27
N VAL A 329 15.00 11.00 6.31
CA VAL A 329 13.87 11.09 7.23
C VAL A 329 12.60 11.43 6.46
N ALA A 330 11.56 10.62 6.63
CA ALA A 330 10.24 10.83 6.04
C ALA A 330 9.14 10.65 7.08
N PHE A 331 8.28 11.65 7.24
CA PHE A 331 7.14 11.61 8.18
C PHE A 331 5.78 11.54 7.47
N GLY A 332 5.76 11.29 6.15
CA GLY A 332 4.54 11.11 5.39
C GLY A 332 3.88 9.77 5.72
N VAL A 333 2.59 9.80 6.06
CA VAL A 333 1.79 8.64 6.52
C VAL A 333 0.52 8.45 5.69
N GLY A 334 0.45 9.08 4.50
CA GLY A 334 -0.71 8.94 3.60
C GLY A 334 -2.02 9.52 4.16
N GLY A 335 -1.93 10.50 5.05
CA GLY A 335 -3.09 11.15 5.67
C GLY A 335 -3.64 10.45 6.92
N ASN A 336 -3.03 9.36 7.39
CA ASN A 336 -3.40 8.73 8.66
C ASN A 336 -2.60 9.32 9.83
N ASP A 337 -3.09 10.40 10.43
CA ASP A 337 -2.42 11.06 11.57
C ASP A 337 -2.28 10.16 12.81
N ASP A 338 -3.04 9.06 12.92
CA ASP A 338 -2.89 8.08 14.01
C ASP A 338 -1.54 7.35 13.91
N LYS A 339 -0.91 7.30 12.73
CA LYS A 339 0.44 6.74 12.56
C LYS A 339 1.56 7.66 13.02
N ARG A 340 1.25 8.81 13.63
CA ARG A 340 2.24 9.82 14.01
C ARG A 340 2.32 9.99 15.53
N LEU A 341 3.54 10.26 15.99
CA LEU A 341 3.86 10.70 17.35
C LEU A 341 3.79 12.23 17.50
N GLY A 342 3.66 12.93 16.38
CA GLY A 342 3.45 14.37 16.34
C GLY A 342 4.74 15.19 16.38
N LYS A 343 4.54 16.52 16.37
CA LYS A 343 5.57 17.53 16.10
C LYS A 343 6.76 17.51 17.06
N GLU A 344 6.58 17.10 18.31
CA GLU A 344 7.66 17.10 19.31
C GLU A 344 8.64 15.96 19.06
N PHE A 345 8.13 14.77 18.71
CA PHE A 345 8.95 13.66 18.24
C PHE A 345 9.68 14.02 16.94
N GLU A 346 8.93 14.47 15.93
CA GLU A 346 9.45 14.73 14.58
C GLU A 346 10.58 15.77 14.57
N ALA A 347 10.36 16.92 15.22
CA ALA A 347 11.39 17.95 15.37
C ALA A 347 12.52 17.52 16.32
N GLY A 348 12.21 16.73 17.36
CA GLY A 348 13.17 16.18 18.30
C GLY A 348 14.17 15.22 17.63
N LEU A 349 13.67 14.35 16.75
CA LEU A 349 14.45 13.38 16.00
C LEU A 349 15.43 14.08 15.06
N ILE A 350 14.94 14.96 14.18
CA ILE A 350 15.81 15.71 13.26
C ILE A 350 16.85 16.52 14.04
N ARG A 351 16.45 17.20 15.12
CA ARG A 351 17.37 17.97 15.96
C ARG A 351 18.48 17.11 16.54
N ARG A 352 18.18 15.90 17.03
CA ARG A 352 19.19 15.01 17.63
C ARG A 352 20.12 14.44 16.56
N MET A 353 19.61 14.03 15.42
CA MET A 353 20.43 13.55 14.30
C MET A 353 21.33 14.66 13.74
N ALA A 354 20.80 15.86 13.53
CA ALA A 354 21.56 16.99 12.99
C ALA A 354 22.64 17.54 13.94
N ARG A 355 22.58 17.21 15.25
CA ARG A 355 23.65 17.53 16.21
C ARG A 355 24.87 16.62 16.06
N GLU A 356 24.71 15.45 15.45
CA GLU A 356 25.82 14.54 15.22
C GLU A 356 26.73 15.11 14.13
N LYS A 357 27.99 15.42 14.49
CA LYS A 357 28.93 16.10 13.60
C LYS A 357 29.23 15.34 12.31
N ASN A 358 29.00 14.03 12.29
CA ASN A 358 29.21 13.17 11.13
C ASN A 358 27.91 12.82 10.39
N VAL A 359 26.81 13.53 10.62
CA VAL A 359 25.50 13.27 9.98
C VAL A 359 25.02 14.50 9.22
N THR A 360 24.46 14.27 8.03
CA THR A 360 23.58 15.20 7.30
C THR A 360 22.21 14.55 7.19
N VAL A 361 21.16 15.25 7.61
CA VAL A 361 19.77 14.77 7.52
C VAL A 361 19.18 15.18 6.18
N LEU A 362 18.77 14.22 5.37
CA LEU A 362 17.93 14.45 4.19
C LEU A 362 16.46 14.32 4.59
N TYR A 363 15.79 15.46 4.78
CA TYR A 363 14.41 15.53 5.22
C TYR A 363 13.46 15.70 4.04
N PHE A 364 12.52 14.76 3.89
CA PHE A 364 11.50 14.81 2.86
C PHE A 364 10.29 15.63 3.31
N LYS A 365 9.95 16.68 2.55
CA LYS A 365 8.85 17.61 2.90
C LYS A 365 7.45 17.03 2.68
N GLY A 366 7.34 15.90 1.99
CA GLY A 366 6.08 15.25 1.63
C GLY A 366 5.50 15.75 0.30
N ALA A 367 4.50 15.01 -0.22
CA ALA A 367 3.92 15.28 -1.53
C ALA A 367 2.65 16.15 -1.46
N GLY A 368 1.91 16.07 -0.34
CA GLY A 368 0.67 16.82 -0.14
C GLY A 368 0.87 18.19 0.50
N LYS A 369 -0.04 19.14 0.24
CA LYS A 369 -0.01 20.49 0.84
C LYS A 369 0.04 20.48 2.37
N GLU A 370 -0.68 19.55 2.98
CA GLU A 370 -0.70 19.41 4.44
C GLU A 370 0.66 18.93 4.97
N GLU A 371 1.25 17.90 4.35
CA GLU A 371 2.59 17.42 4.69
C GLU A 371 3.63 18.53 4.52
N GLN A 372 3.57 19.27 3.41
CA GLN A 372 4.47 20.40 3.16
C GLN A 372 4.33 21.49 4.21
N THR A 373 3.10 21.82 4.61
CA THR A 373 2.84 22.81 5.67
C THR A 373 3.41 22.35 7.02
N ARG A 374 3.26 21.07 7.35
CA ARG A 374 3.83 20.49 8.58
C ARG A 374 5.35 20.48 8.54
N SER A 375 5.93 20.09 7.41
CA SER A 375 7.37 20.09 7.18
C SER A 375 7.98 21.48 7.28
N ALA A 376 7.33 22.51 6.72
CA ALA A 376 7.76 23.91 6.86
C ALA A 376 7.82 24.33 8.33
N ARG A 377 6.79 24.02 9.12
CA ARG A 377 6.77 24.32 10.57
C ARG A 377 7.89 23.61 11.34
N ILE A 378 8.29 22.40 10.92
CA ILE A 378 9.43 21.69 11.54
C ILE A 378 10.74 22.39 11.18
N LEU A 379 10.93 22.76 9.91
CA LEU A 379 12.13 23.45 9.44
C LEU A 379 12.29 24.84 10.10
N ASP A 380 11.20 25.58 10.27
CA ASP A 380 11.19 26.87 10.99
C ASP A 380 11.70 26.73 12.45
N ARG A 381 11.40 25.60 13.10
CA ARG A 381 11.90 25.31 14.47
C ARG A 381 13.39 24.95 14.51
N LEU A 382 14.01 24.67 13.37
CA LEU A 382 15.37 24.14 13.26
C LEU A 382 16.35 25.15 12.61
N SER A 383 15.86 26.04 11.74
CA SER A 383 16.67 26.97 10.94
C SER A 383 17.53 27.95 11.77
N GLY A 384 17.17 28.23 13.02
CA GLY A 384 17.97 29.05 13.94
C GLY A 384 19.14 28.31 14.62
N SER A 385 19.21 26.97 14.49
CA SER A 385 20.22 26.14 15.16
C SER A 385 21.06 25.29 14.21
N PHE A 386 20.60 25.11 12.96
CA PHE A 386 21.22 24.22 11.98
C PHE A 386 21.25 24.88 10.61
N SER A 387 22.26 24.55 9.82
CA SER A 387 22.31 24.94 8.42
C SER A 387 21.33 24.09 7.59
N VAL A 388 20.43 24.76 6.85
CA VAL A 388 19.41 24.11 6.02
C VAL A 388 19.62 24.46 4.55
N ALA A 389 19.73 23.45 3.69
CA ALA A 389 19.71 23.60 2.24
C ALA A 389 18.36 23.09 1.70
N GLU A 390 17.61 23.94 1.00
CA GLU A 390 16.37 23.53 0.33
C GLU A 390 16.64 23.13 -1.12
N LEU A 391 16.09 22.00 -1.53
CA LEU A 391 16.15 21.48 -2.88
C LEU A 391 14.75 21.10 -3.35
N GLU A 392 14.48 21.30 -4.64
CA GLU A 392 13.20 20.98 -5.25
C GLU A 392 13.39 20.30 -6.61
N GLY A 393 12.55 19.31 -6.90
CA GLY A 393 12.52 18.61 -8.17
C GLY A 393 13.77 17.76 -8.40
N ASP A 394 14.34 17.88 -9.58
CA ASP A 394 15.44 17.08 -10.12
C ASP A 394 16.66 17.94 -10.54
N ASP A 395 16.73 19.19 -10.08
CA ASP A 395 17.91 20.05 -10.22
C ASP A 395 18.67 20.13 -8.88
N PRO A 396 19.87 19.54 -8.76
CA PRO A 396 20.59 19.53 -7.49
C PRO A 396 21.14 20.92 -7.15
N GLY A 397 21.00 21.89 -8.05
CA GLY A 397 21.60 23.22 -7.95
C GLY A 397 23.14 23.15 -7.97
N PRO A 398 23.81 24.28 -7.72
CA PRO A 398 25.26 24.30 -7.70
C PRO A 398 25.84 23.43 -6.59
N ALA A 399 27.11 23.03 -6.77
CA ALA A 399 27.88 22.41 -5.71
C ALA A 399 27.94 23.34 -4.49
N VAL A 400 27.78 22.79 -3.28
CA VAL A 400 27.85 23.59 -2.05
C VAL A 400 29.31 24.01 -1.81
N THR A 401 29.56 25.31 -1.83
CA THR A 401 30.82 25.92 -1.38
C THR A 401 30.72 26.21 0.13
N GLY A 402 31.64 25.71 0.96
CA GLY A 402 31.55 25.81 2.43
C GLY A 402 31.30 24.45 3.11
N ASP A 403 30.89 24.40 4.38
CA ASP A 403 30.65 23.14 5.08
C ASP A 403 29.42 22.38 4.54
N ALA A 404 29.36 21.06 4.79
CA ALA A 404 28.17 20.26 4.46
C ALA A 404 26.97 20.73 5.31
N PRO A 405 25.77 20.92 4.72
CA PRO A 405 24.60 21.30 5.49
C PRO A 405 24.26 20.24 6.53
N ASP A 406 23.71 20.67 7.65
CA ASP A 406 23.21 19.77 8.69
C ASP A 406 21.89 19.12 8.23
N ILE A 407 21.07 19.88 7.50
CA ILE A 407 19.78 19.44 6.96
C ILE A 407 19.69 19.81 5.48
N ILE A 408 19.32 18.82 4.66
CA ILE A 408 18.88 19.02 3.28
C ILE A 408 17.37 18.76 3.26
N ALA A 409 16.56 19.78 3.02
CA ALA A 409 15.11 19.62 2.88
C ALA A 409 14.77 19.46 1.39
N TRP A 410 14.06 18.39 1.03
CA TRP A 410 13.75 18.09 -0.37
C TRP A 410 12.27 17.81 -0.61
N GLN A 411 11.78 18.25 -1.76
CA GLN A 411 10.49 17.86 -2.34
C GLN A 411 10.64 17.63 -3.85
N GLY A 412 9.88 16.71 -4.42
CA GLY A 412 9.97 16.43 -5.85
C GLY A 412 9.31 15.11 -6.26
N PRO A 413 9.58 14.64 -7.49
CA PRO A 413 8.89 13.49 -8.06
C PRO A 413 9.35 12.15 -7.47
N LEU A 414 8.45 11.17 -7.46
CA LEU A 414 8.67 9.84 -6.87
C LEU A 414 9.96 9.12 -7.34
N PRO A 415 10.35 9.13 -8.63
CA PRO A 415 11.59 8.45 -9.05
C PRO A 415 12.85 9.03 -8.40
N VAL A 416 12.88 10.35 -8.20
CA VAL A 416 13.99 11.04 -7.52
C VAL A 416 13.94 10.75 -6.02
N TYR A 417 12.74 10.73 -5.42
CA TYR A 417 12.55 10.31 -4.02
C TYR A 417 13.13 8.92 -3.75
N CYS A 418 12.82 7.94 -4.61
CA CYS A 418 13.36 6.59 -4.56
C CYS A 418 14.89 6.55 -4.69
N ALA A 419 15.44 7.31 -5.65
CA ALA A 419 16.89 7.38 -5.86
C ALA A 419 17.63 8.03 -4.68
N LEU A 420 17.04 9.04 -4.04
CA LEU A 420 17.59 9.69 -2.85
C LEU A 420 17.67 8.73 -1.66
N ILE A 421 16.61 7.94 -1.45
CA ILE A 421 16.67 6.87 -0.44
C ILE A 421 17.77 5.87 -0.81
N ALA A 422 17.89 5.46 -2.07
CA ALA A 422 18.90 4.51 -2.51
C ALA A 422 20.37 4.96 -2.26
N GLU A 423 20.63 6.27 -2.27
CA GLU A 423 21.96 6.85 -2.02
C GLU A 423 22.18 7.23 -0.53
N SER A 424 21.27 6.85 0.36
CA SER A 424 21.34 7.09 1.81
C SER A 424 22.03 5.96 2.55
N ASP A 425 22.62 6.28 3.71
CA ASP A 425 23.26 5.27 4.57
C ASP A 425 22.27 4.62 5.53
N VAL A 426 21.28 5.39 5.99
CA VAL A 426 20.23 4.95 6.92
C VAL A 426 18.93 5.68 6.57
N HIS A 427 17.80 4.98 6.69
CA HIS A 427 16.46 5.55 6.61
C HIS A 427 15.75 5.49 7.97
N VAL A 428 15.02 6.55 8.33
CA VAL A 428 14.17 6.58 9.52
C VAL A 428 12.80 7.16 9.16
N GLY A 429 11.73 6.45 9.52
CA GLY A 429 10.37 6.90 9.21
C GLY A 429 9.31 6.15 10.00
N TYR A 430 8.06 6.54 9.77
CA TYR A 430 6.90 5.79 10.24
C TYR A 430 6.52 4.68 9.24
N ASP A 431 5.64 3.78 9.70
CA ASP A 431 4.99 2.77 8.86
C ASP A 431 4.24 3.42 7.68
N SER A 432 4.88 3.42 6.52
CA SER A 432 4.44 4.11 5.30
C SER A 432 4.84 3.31 4.05
N SER A 433 5.12 3.97 2.93
CA SER A 433 5.76 3.29 1.78
C SER A 433 7.29 3.37 1.82
N ASN A 434 7.84 4.25 2.66
CA ASN A 434 9.25 4.64 2.61
C ASN A 434 10.17 3.55 3.14
N GLN A 435 9.74 2.80 4.15
CA GLN A 435 10.46 1.65 4.67
C GLN A 435 10.57 0.52 3.62
N HIS A 436 9.56 0.34 2.77
CA HIS A 436 9.61 -0.63 1.68
C HIS A 436 10.57 -0.16 0.57
N ILE A 437 10.60 1.14 0.25
CA ILE A 437 11.60 1.73 -0.66
C ILE A 437 13.00 1.47 -0.11
N ALA A 438 13.27 1.82 1.15
CA ALA A 438 14.57 1.67 1.78
C ALA A 438 15.04 0.20 1.78
N ALA A 439 14.16 -0.74 2.14
CA ALA A 439 14.50 -2.17 2.10
C ALA A 439 14.79 -2.69 0.69
N ALA A 440 13.99 -2.27 -0.31
CA ALA A 440 14.22 -2.61 -1.72
C ALA A 440 15.55 -2.02 -2.25
N CYS A 441 15.97 -0.88 -1.71
CA CYS A 441 17.25 -0.23 -2.00
C CYS A 441 18.43 -0.78 -1.21
N ARG A 442 18.22 -1.74 -0.29
CA ARG A 442 19.25 -2.28 0.62
C ARG A 442 19.83 -1.20 1.56
N VAL A 443 18.98 -0.28 1.99
CA VAL A 443 19.34 0.75 2.96
C VAL A 443 18.90 0.29 4.36
N PRO A 444 19.80 0.24 5.35
CA PRO A 444 19.44 -0.01 6.73
C PRO A 444 18.35 0.95 7.20
N LEU A 445 17.34 0.46 7.92
CA LEU A 445 16.19 1.30 8.26
C LEU A 445 15.65 1.09 9.67
N ILE A 446 15.03 2.15 10.18
CA ILE A 446 14.24 2.17 11.40
C ILE A 446 12.80 2.54 11.02
N ASP A 447 11.88 1.64 11.31
CA ASP A 447 10.46 1.77 11.05
C ASP A 447 9.70 1.93 12.37
N VAL A 448 8.94 3.01 12.50
CA VAL A 448 8.23 3.38 13.73
C VAL A 448 6.73 3.16 13.56
N PHE A 449 6.18 2.22 14.32
CA PHE A 449 4.74 1.97 14.40
C PHE A 449 4.17 2.75 15.57
N ALA A 450 3.26 3.70 15.32
CA ALA A 450 2.73 4.60 16.36
C ALA A 450 1.21 4.51 16.56
N ASP A 451 0.52 3.63 15.83
CA ASP A 451 -0.91 3.38 15.96
C ASP A 451 -1.18 2.06 16.71
N ASP A 452 -2.45 1.74 16.95
CA ASP A 452 -2.91 0.53 17.65
C ASP A 452 -2.93 -0.73 16.75
N THR A 453 -2.04 -0.75 15.77
CA THR A 453 -1.93 -1.82 14.78
C THR A 453 -1.66 -3.18 15.45
N PRO A 454 -2.42 -4.25 15.09
CA PRO A 454 -2.20 -5.58 15.64
C PRO A 454 -0.79 -6.13 15.34
N PRO A 455 -0.19 -6.94 16.24
CA PRO A 455 1.14 -7.53 16.03
C PRO A 455 1.31 -8.29 14.70
N VAL A 456 0.25 -8.97 14.24
CA VAL A 456 0.27 -9.69 12.95
C VAL A 456 0.41 -8.73 11.77
N PHE A 457 -0.23 -7.56 11.80
CA PHE A 457 -0.07 -6.57 10.73
C PHE A 457 1.35 -6.03 10.71
N ILE A 458 1.91 -5.69 11.87
CA ILE A 458 3.32 -5.25 11.99
C ILE A 458 4.25 -6.31 11.41
N GLN A 459 4.06 -7.58 11.78
CA GLN A 459 4.88 -8.68 11.25
C GLN A 459 4.73 -8.82 9.73
N ARG A 460 3.50 -8.72 9.20
CA ARG A 460 3.20 -8.85 7.77
C ARG A 460 3.78 -7.70 6.95
N TRP A 461 3.73 -6.48 7.47
CA TRP A 461 4.19 -5.27 6.77
C TRP A 461 5.59 -4.82 7.15
N THR A 462 6.27 -5.53 8.05
CA THR A 462 7.72 -5.35 8.26
C THR A 462 8.43 -5.52 6.92
N PRO A 463 9.21 -4.53 6.47
CA PRO A 463 9.79 -4.56 5.13
C PRO A 463 10.86 -5.65 5.03
N LEU A 464 10.99 -6.24 3.84
CA LEU A 464 11.97 -7.28 3.55
C LEU A 464 13.05 -6.75 2.60
N GLY A 465 14.32 -6.89 3.00
CA GLY A 465 15.47 -6.48 2.20
C GLY A 465 16.75 -7.14 2.68
N GLN A 466 17.87 -6.81 2.03
CA GLN A 466 19.19 -7.37 2.40
C GLN A 466 19.86 -6.62 3.56
N ALA A 467 19.46 -5.37 3.79
CA ALA A 467 19.98 -4.56 4.86
C ALA A 467 19.20 -4.77 6.17
N PRO A 468 19.80 -4.46 7.33
CA PRO A 468 19.12 -4.56 8.61
C PRO A 468 17.84 -3.70 8.68
N VAL A 469 16.76 -4.31 9.16
CA VAL A 469 15.49 -3.64 9.47
C VAL A 469 15.31 -3.62 10.99
N LYS A 470 15.01 -2.45 11.55
CA LYS A 470 14.68 -2.26 12.96
C LYS A 470 13.28 -1.68 13.07
N THR A 471 12.44 -2.29 13.91
CA THR A 471 11.08 -1.83 14.15
C THR A 471 10.97 -1.30 15.58
N VAL A 472 10.35 -0.13 15.76
CA VAL A 472 10.08 0.48 17.06
C VAL A 472 8.57 0.57 17.28
N MET A 473 8.12 0.07 18.42
CA MET A 473 6.70 0.09 18.82
C MET A 473 6.44 1.29 19.71
N ALA A 474 5.80 2.32 19.17
CA ALA A 474 5.63 3.63 19.78
C ALA A 474 4.16 3.93 20.10
N PHE A 475 3.50 3.03 20.83
CA PHE A 475 2.07 3.14 21.14
C PHE A 475 1.75 4.17 22.23
N ASP A 476 2.73 4.52 23.08
CA ASP A 476 2.56 5.54 24.11
C ASP A 476 2.87 6.94 23.56
N LYS A 477 1.81 7.70 23.26
CA LYS A 477 1.88 9.07 22.74
C LYS A 477 1.94 10.14 23.82
N SER A 478 2.06 9.77 25.10
CA SER A 478 2.33 10.73 26.17
C SER A 478 3.68 11.44 25.95
N PRO A 479 3.92 12.62 26.55
CA PRO A 479 5.22 13.27 26.48
C PRO A 479 6.38 12.36 26.89
N GLU A 480 6.20 11.55 27.93
CA GLU A 480 7.18 10.57 28.42
C GLU A 480 7.38 9.43 27.41
N GLY A 481 6.30 8.89 26.85
CA GLY A 481 6.34 7.84 25.83
C GLY A 481 7.02 8.29 24.53
N VAL A 482 6.74 9.52 24.10
CA VAL A 482 7.39 10.17 22.96
C VAL A 482 8.90 10.33 23.22
N GLN A 483 9.29 10.78 24.42
CA GLN A 483 10.70 10.94 24.77
C GLN A 483 11.43 9.59 24.82
N LYS A 484 10.81 8.56 25.40
CA LYS A 484 11.35 7.20 25.42
C LYS A 484 11.55 6.64 24.01
N THR A 485 10.55 6.83 23.14
CA THR A 485 10.63 6.41 21.73
C THR A 485 11.76 7.14 21.02
N LEU A 486 11.91 8.45 21.25
CA LEU A 486 13.00 9.23 20.68
C LEU A 486 14.38 8.73 21.13
N GLU A 487 14.52 8.30 22.38
CA GLU A 487 15.76 7.68 22.89
C GLU A 487 16.06 6.34 22.24
N GLU A 488 15.05 5.49 22.10
CA GLU A 488 15.17 4.19 21.45
C GLU A 488 15.58 4.32 19.97
N VAL A 489 14.86 5.17 19.21
CA VAL A 489 15.16 5.45 17.79
C VAL A 489 16.58 5.98 17.63
N MET A 490 17.01 6.90 18.50
CA MET A 490 18.38 7.44 18.43
C MET A 490 19.45 6.41 18.80
N GLY A 491 19.17 5.51 19.75
CA GLY A 491 20.07 4.40 20.08
C GLY A 491 20.27 3.44 18.90
N LEU A 492 19.17 3.09 18.23
CA LEU A 492 19.19 2.27 17.00
C LEU A 492 19.89 2.99 15.85
N PHE A 493 19.61 4.29 15.68
CA PHE A 493 20.24 5.11 14.64
C PHE A 493 21.76 5.13 14.81
N SER A 494 22.26 5.41 16.01
CA SER A 494 23.70 5.40 16.30
C SER A 494 24.33 4.04 16.04
N SER A 495 23.63 2.94 16.35
CA SER A 495 24.12 1.58 16.07
C SER A 495 24.21 1.30 14.57
N LEU A 496 23.19 1.66 13.79
CA LEU A 496 23.18 1.49 12.33
C LEU A 496 24.24 2.36 11.67
N ALA A 497 24.28 3.65 12.04
CA ALA A 497 25.23 4.64 11.56
C ALA A 497 26.69 4.22 11.79
N ALA A 498 27.00 3.61 12.94
CA ALA A 498 28.34 3.09 13.24
C ALA A 498 28.72 1.84 12.41
N SER A 499 27.73 1.08 11.94
CA SER A 499 27.93 -0.11 11.11
C SER A 499 28.05 0.20 9.61
N CYS A 500 27.67 1.41 9.19
CA CYS A 500 27.84 1.84 7.81
C CYS A 500 29.34 1.84 7.48
N PRO A 501 29.75 1.28 6.33
CA PRO A 501 31.12 1.40 5.85
C PRO A 501 31.49 2.88 5.85
N LYS A 502 32.62 3.25 6.48
CA LYS A 502 33.13 4.61 6.35
C LYS A 502 33.21 4.91 4.86
N PRO A 503 32.70 6.05 4.37
CA PRO A 503 32.75 6.36 2.96
C PRO A 503 34.20 6.29 2.53
N HIS A 504 34.54 5.24 1.78
CA HIS A 504 35.83 5.15 1.12
C HIS A 504 35.91 6.33 0.17
N ASP A 505 37.02 7.06 0.19
CA ASP A 505 37.41 7.97 -0.88
C ASP A 505 37.31 7.20 -2.21
N THR A 506 36.18 7.33 -2.90
CA THR A 506 36.00 6.76 -4.23
C THR A 506 36.70 7.66 -5.24
N THR A 507 38.03 7.60 -5.20
CA THR A 507 38.91 7.96 -6.31
C THR A 507 39.46 6.67 -6.92
N SER A 508 38.65 6.04 -7.78
CA SER A 508 39.12 5.09 -8.80
C SER A 508 38.09 4.95 -9.90
#